data_AF-A0A3G5T8C5-F1
#
_entry.id   AF-A0A3G5T8C5-F1
#
_cell.length_a   1.000
_cell.length_b   1.000
_cell.length_c   1.000
_cell.angle_alpha   90.00
_cell.angle_beta   90.00
_cell.angle_gamma   90.00
#
_symmetry.space_group_name_H-M   'P 1'
#
loop_
_entity.id
_entity.type
_entity.pdbx_description
1 polymer ?
#
loop_
_entity_poly.entity_id
_entity_poly.type
_entity_poly.pdbx_seq_one_letter_code
_entity_poly.pdbx_strand_id
1 'polypeptide(L)'
;MTQYSPAQVAEKTGFSIDTLRYYERIGLLHHVTRTTGGRRIFTDDDLGWLGLVRCLRDTGMPIADMLRFAELCRAGDDTVPARLELLEQHDAAVQEKIAHLRAQQRRIRDKIQWYRNTEGCQVDRSAPADRSDSAEAVSR
;
A
#
# COMPACT_ATOMS: atom_id res chain seq x y z
N MET A 1 25.27 -11.34 -13.31
CA MET A 1 23.88 -11.52 -12.88
C MET A 1 23.89 -12.17 -11.51
N THR A 2 23.28 -11.54 -10.51
CA THR A 2 23.20 -12.12 -9.16
C THR A 2 22.10 -13.16 -9.13
N GLN A 3 22.35 -14.29 -8.46
CA GLN A 3 21.38 -15.38 -8.33
C GLN A 3 20.84 -15.44 -6.90
N TYR A 4 19.53 -15.60 -6.77
CA TYR A 4 18.84 -15.64 -5.49
C TYR A 4 18.08 -16.96 -5.33
N SER A 5 18.17 -17.53 -4.14
CA SER A 5 17.32 -18.65 -3.72
C SER A 5 15.89 -18.17 -3.42
N PRO A 6 14.88 -19.06 -3.42
CA PRO A 6 13.51 -18.69 -3.04
C PRO A 6 13.41 -18.04 -1.66
N ALA A 7 14.26 -18.44 -0.71
CA ALA A 7 14.31 -17.84 0.62
C ALA A 7 14.79 -16.39 0.57
N GLN A 8 15.87 -16.11 -0.18
CA GLN A 8 16.38 -14.74 -0.36
C GLN A 8 15.38 -13.85 -1.11
N VAL A 9 14.67 -14.39 -2.11
CA VAL A 9 13.62 -13.64 -2.79
C VAL A 9 12.44 -13.36 -1.86
N ALA A 10 12.03 -14.34 -1.06
CA ALA A 10 10.97 -14.14 -0.08
C ALA A 10 11.32 -13.03 0.92
N GLU A 11 12.55 -13.02 1.42
CA GLU A 11 13.06 -11.98 2.31
C GLU A 11 13.09 -10.59 1.65
N LYS A 12 13.55 -10.51 0.40
CA LYS A 12 13.68 -9.22 -0.33
C LYS A 12 12.35 -8.66 -0.81
N THR A 13 11.44 -9.52 -1.25
CA THR A 13 10.17 -9.12 -1.89
C THR A 13 9.00 -9.10 -0.92
N GLY A 14 9.12 -9.77 0.24
CA GLY A 14 8.05 -9.94 1.22
C GLY A 14 7.00 -10.98 0.82
N PHE A 15 7.15 -11.65 -0.32
CA PHE A 15 6.26 -12.75 -0.71
C PHE A 15 6.65 -14.04 0.03
N SER A 16 5.65 -14.82 0.44
CA SER A 16 5.92 -16.18 0.93
C SER A 16 6.44 -17.07 -0.19
N ILE A 17 7.23 -18.09 0.16
CA ILE A 17 7.70 -19.10 -0.80
C ILE A 17 6.51 -19.75 -1.53
N ASP A 18 5.39 -19.98 -0.82
CA ASP A 18 4.17 -20.53 -1.43
C ASP A 18 3.55 -19.58 -2.45
N THR A 19 3.61 -18.26 -2.21
CA THR A 19 3.15 -17.26 -3.18
C THR A 19 4.03 -17.27 -4.43
N LEU A 20 5.35 -17.37 -4.27
CA LEU A 20 6.28 -17.48 -5.40
C LEU A 20 6.02 -18.74 -6.23
N ARG A 21 5.79 -19.88 -5.57
CA ARG A 21 5.41 -21.15 -6.23
C ARG A 21 4.06 -21.04 -6.92
N TYR A 22 3.10 -20.40 -6.29
CA TYR A 22 1.78 -20.15 -6.86
C TYR A 22 1.90 -19.31 -8.14
N TYR A 23 2.69 -18.24 -8.10
CA TYR A 23 2.93 -17.35 -9.24
C TYR A 23 3.68 -18.03 -10.40
N GLU A 24 4.66 -18.89 -10.10
CA GLU A 24 5.27 -19.76 -11.11
C GLU A 24 4.23 -20.68 -11.74
N ARG A 25 3.37 -21.32 -10.92
CA ARG A 25 2.37 -22.30 -11.39
C ARG A 25 1.32 -21.68 -12.31
N ILE A 26 0.85 -20.47 -12.02
CA ILE A 26 -0.13 -19.78 -12.85
C ILE A 26 0.51 -19.08 -14.06
N GLY A 27 1.84 -19.11 -14.18
CA GLY A 27 2.57 -18.51 -15.30
C GLY A 27 2.78 -16.99 -15.19
N LEU A 28 2.63 -16.43 -13.99
CA LEU A 28 2.91 -15.01 -13.72
C LEU A 28 4.41 -14.73 -13.59
N LEU A 29 5.16 -15.70 -13.08
CA LEU A 29 6.63 -15.73 -13.15
C LEU A 29 7.04 -16.65 -14.29
N HIS A 30 7.78 -16.13 -15.25
CA HIS A 30 8.23 -16.90 -16.40
C HIS A 30 9.66 -17.41 -16.17
N HIS A 31 9.91 -18.67 -16.54
CA HIS A 31 11.24 -19.28 -16.58
C HIS A 31 12.11 -19.12 -15.33
N VAL A 32 11.57 -19.49 -14.15
CA VAL A 32 12.41 -19.67 -12.95
C VAL A 32 13.48 -20.72 -13.26
N THR A 33 14.73 -20.25 -13.38
CA THR A 33 15.86 -21.11 -13.74
C THR A 33 16.05 -22.15 -12.64
N ARG A 34 16.46 -23.36 -13.03
CA ARG A 34 16.82 -24.40 -12.07
C ARG A 34 18.31 -24.66 -12.10
N THR A 35 18.92 -24.86 -10.93
CA THR A 35 20.29 -25.40 -10.86
C THR A 35 20.32 -26.82 -11.40
N THR A 36 21.52 -27.33 -11.68
CA THR A 36 21.79 -28.75 -11.97
C THR A 36 21.24 -29.69 -10.89
N GLY A 37 21.15 -29.23 -9.63
CA GLY A 37 20.55 -29.95 -8.51
C GLY A 37 19.04 -29.76 -8.36
N GLY A 38 18.35 -29.19 -9.35
CA GLY A 38 16.90 -29.02 -9.37
C GLY A 38 16.34 -27.91 -8.47
N ARG A 39 17.19 -27.05 -7.91
CA ARG A 39 16.76 -25.92 -7.05
C ARG A 39 16.41 -24.70 -7.89
N ARG A 40 15.34 -24.01 -7.54
CA ARG A 40 14.92 -22.74 -8.17
C ARG A 40 15.95 -21.63 -7.91
N ILE A 41 16.22 -20.85 -8.94
CA ILE A 41 17.06 -19.65 -8.91
C ILE A 41 16.27 -18.51 -9.54
N PHE A 42 16.35 -17.36 -8.91
CA PHE A 42 15.85 -16.10 -9.42
C PHE A 42 17.02 -15.16 -9.73
N THR A 43 16.81 -14.26 -10.67
CA THR A 43 17.75 -13.24 -11.14
C THR A 43 17.32 -11.85 -10.70
N ASP A 44 18.17 -10.85 -10.90
CA ASP A 44 17.81 -9.44 -10.63
C ASP A 44 16.57 -8.99 -11.43
N ASP A 45 16.40 -9.49 -12.67
CA ASP A 45 15.23 -9.20 -13.51
C ASP A 45 13.94 -9.78 -12.91
N ASP A 46 14.02 -10.98 -12.34
CA ASP A 46 12.89 -11.60 -11.64
C ASP A 46 12.46 -10.77 -10.41
N LEU A 47 13.43 -10.19 -9.70
CA LEU A 47 13.14 -9.31 -8.55
C LEU A 47 12.48 -8.00 -9.02
N GLY A 48 12.95 -7.42 -10.12
CA GLY A 48 12.32 -6.23 -10.72
C GLY A 48 10.86 -6.50 -11.12
N TRP A 49 10.64 -7.64 -11.79
CA TRP A 49 9.30 -8.09 -12.17
C TRP A 49 8.40 -8.34 -10.95
N LEU A 50 8.92 -9.01 -9.92
CA LEU A 50 8.18 -9.24 -8.66
C LEU A 50 7.82 -7.93 -7.96
N GLY A 51 8.68 -6.92 -8.03
CA GLY A 51 8.39 -5.57 -7.54
C GLY A 51 7.20 -4.94 -8.26
N LEU A 52 7.16 -5.03 -9.59
CA LEU A 52 6.02 -4.55 -10.38
C LEU A 52 4.74 -5.33 -10.06
N VAL A 53 4.79 -6.66 -10.05
CA VAL A 53 3.64 -7.52 -9.71
C VAL A 53 3.10 -7.19 -8.31
N ARG A 54 3.98 -6.90 -7.35
CA ARG A 54 3.57 -6.43 -6.02
C ARG A 54 2.82 -5.11 -6.09
N CYS A 55 3.36 -4.12 -6.80
CA CYS A 55 2.71 -2.82 -6.98
C CYS A 55 1.31 -2.98 -7.60
N LEU A 56 1.18 -3.76 -8.67
CA LEU A 56 -0.10 -4.03 -9.33
C LEU A 56 -1.11 -4.73 -8.40
N ARG A 57 -0.66 -5.75 -7.65
CA ARG A 57 -1.49 -6.43 -6.65
C ARG A 57 -1.95 -5.46 -5.56
N ASP A 58 -1.03 -4.72 -4.95
CA ASP A 58 -1.31 -3.88 -3.78
C ASP A 58 -2.24 -2.70 -4.15
N THR A 59 -2.17 -2.24 -5.40
CA THR A 59 -3.09 -1.23 -5.94
C THR A 59 -4.48 -1.78 -6.26
N GLY A 60 -4.62 -3.10 -6.38
CA GLY A 60 -5.90 -3.81 -6.50
C GLY A 60 -6.14 -4.42 -7.88
N MET A 61 -5.12 -4.59 -8.71
CA MET A 61 -5.26 -5.26 -10.00
C MET A 61 -5.66 -6.74 -9.79
N PRO A 62 -6.71 -7.24 -10.46
CA PRO A 62 -7.06 -8.64 -10.44
C PRO A 62 -5.92 -9.54 -10.94
N ILE A 63 -5.81 -10.75 -10.38
CA ILE A 63 -4.80 -11.73 -10.83
C ILE A 63 -4.94 -12.08 -12.31
N ALA A 64 -6.17 -12.06 -12.85
CA ALA A 64 -6.43 -12.32 -14.27
C ALA A 64 -5.79 -11.25 -15.18
N ASP A 65 -5.88 -9.98 -14.81
CA ASP A 65 -5.28 -8.89 -15.58
C ASP A 65 -3.75 -8.89 -15.47
N MET A 66 -3.21 -9.24 -14.30
CA MET A 66 -1.77 -9.45 -14.15
C MET A 66 -1.25 -10.60 -15.02
N LEU A 67 -2.03 -11.68 -15.16
CA LEU A 67 -1.69 -12.79 -16.07
C LEU A 67 -1.75 -12.37 -17.54
N ARG A 68 -2.80 -11.62 -17.93
CA ARG A 68 -2.90 -11.04 -19.28
C ARG A 68 -1.72 -10.12 -19.58
N PHE A 69 -1.32 -9.28 -18.62
CA PHE A 69 -0.14 -8.43 -18.76
C PHE A 69 1.14 -9.25 -18.94
N ALA A 70 1.32 -10.32 -18.15
CA ALA A 70 2.45 -11.23 -18.30
C ALA A 70 2.45 -11.93 -19.67
N GLU A 71 1.30 -12.34 -20.18
CA GLU A 71 1.15 -12.93 -21.52
C GLU A 71 1.56 -11.95 -22.62
N LEU A 72 1.10 -10.70 -22.55
CA LEU A 72 1.51 -9.65 -23.47
C LEU A 72 3.03 -9.44 -23.39
N CYS A 73 3.61 -9.34 -22.19
CA CYS A 73 5.06 -9.25 -22.00
C CYS A 73 5.82 -10.37 -22.71
N ARG A 74 5.31 -11.60 -22.66
CA ARG A 74 5.92 -12.76 -23.34
C ARG A 74 5.77 -12.75 -24.86
N ALA A 75 4.69 -12.17 -25.38
CA ALA A 75 4.43 -12.14 -26.83
C ALA A 75 5.39 -11.22 -27.61
N GLY A 76 6.27 -10.48 -26.92
CA GLY A 76 7.26 -9.62 -27.56
C GLY A 76 6.73 -8.22 -27.89
N ASP A 77 7.61 -7.40 -28.48
CA ASP A 77 7.44 -5.95 -28.52
C ASP A 77 6.25 -5.46 -29.35
N ASP A 78 5.71 -6.30 -30.24
CA ASP A 78 4.49 -6.00 -31.00
C ASP A 78 3.26 -5.76 -30.10
N THR A 79 3.32 -6.22 -28.86
CA THR A 79 2.24 -6.04 -27.87
C THR A 79 2.41 -4.84 -26.96
N VAL A 80 3.47 -4.02 -27.14
CA VAL A 80 3.70 -2.81 -26.34
C VAL A 80 2.47 -1.89 -26.28
N PRO A 81 1.73 -1.63 -27.37
CA PRO A 81 0.52 -0.80 -27.30
C PRO A 81 -0.55 -1.38 -26.35
N ALA A 82 -0.78 -2.70 -26.41
CA ALA A 82 -1.76 -3.37 -25.55
C ALA A 82 -1.33 -3.40 -24.07
N ARG A 83 -0.01 -3.50 -23.80
CA ARG A 83 0.54 -3.39 -22.44
C ARG A 83 0.34 -2.00 -21.87
N LEU A 84 0.61 -0.97 -22.69
CA LEU A 84 0.44 0.42 -22.30
C LEU A 84 -1.03 0.71 -21.97
N GLU A 85 -1.95 0.32 -22.86
CA GLU A 85 -3.39 0.50 -22.64
C GLU A 85 -3.86 -0.16 -21.33
N LEU A 86 -3.42 -1.38 -21.04
CA LEU A 86 -3.77 -2.07 -19.78
C LEU A 86 -3.27 -1.30 -18.55
N LEU A 87 -2.03 -0.79 -18.59
CA LEU A 87 -1.46 -0.03 -17.49
C LEU A 87 -2.11 1.35 -17.32
N GLU A 88 -2.47 2.04 -18.41
CA GLU A 88 -3.19 3.31 -18.37
C GLU A 88 -4.59 3.15 -17.79
N GLN A 89 -5.32 2.10 -18.18
CA GLN A 89 -6.61 1.76 -17.60
C GLN A 89 -6.51 1.51 -16.09
N HIS A 90 -5.46 0.79 -15.66
CA HIS A 90 -5.23 0.55 -14.25
C HIS A 90 -4.83 1.81 -13.49
N ASP A 91 -3.96 2.66 -14.06
CA ASP A 91 -3.60 3.94 -13.44
C ASP A 91 -4.84 4.83 -13.22
N ALA A 92 -5.72 4.92 -14.21
CA ALA A 92 -6.98 5.65 -14.07
C ALA A 92 -7.84 5.11 -12.90
N ALA A 93 -7.96 3.80 -12.76
CA ALA A 93 -8.68 3.18 -11.64
C ALA A 93 -8.01 3.47 -10.29
N VAL A 94 -6.67 3.49 -10.24
CA VAL A 94 -5.92 3.86 -9.04
C VAL A 94 -6.12 5.34 -8.68
N GLN A 95 -6.14 6.25 -9.66
CA GLN A 95 -6.43 7.67 -9.42
C GLN A 95 -7.82 7.88 -8.84
N GLU A 96 -8.83 7.16 -9.35
CA GLU A 96 -10.19 7.20 -8.80
C GLU A 96 -10.22 6.74 -7.34
N LYS A 97 -9.54 5.63 -7.02
CA LYS A 97 -9.41 5.11 -5.66
C LYS A 97 -8.71 6.11 -4.73
N ILE A 98 -7.65 6.78 -5.20
CA ILE A 98 -6.97 7.84 -4.45
C ILE A 98 -7.92 9.00 -4.17
N ALA A 99 -8.66 9.47 -5.17
CA ALA A 99 -9.63 10.55 -5.02
C ALA A 99 -10.70 10.21 -3.98
N HIS A 100 -11.23 8.98 -4.04
CA HIS A 100 -12.20 8.47 -3.09
C HIS A 100 -11.66 8.43 -1.66
N LEU A 101 -10.49 7.82 -1.46
CA LEU A 101 -9.83 7.73 -0.14
C LEU A 101 -9.53 9.12 0.43
N ARG A 102 -9.09 10.07 -0.40
CA ARG A 102 -8.89 11.47 0.03
C ARG A 102 -10.20 12.12 0.47
N ALA A 103 -11.31 11.87 -0.21
CA ALA A 103 -12.63 12.39 0.18
C ALA A 103 -13.09 11.83 1.53
N GLN A 104 -12.91 10.52 1.74
CA GLN A 104 -13.21 9.87 3.02
C GLN A 104 -12.31 10.41 4.15
N GLN A 105 -11.02 10.58 3.88
CA GLN A 105 -10.07 11.14 4.84
C GLN A 105 -10.45 12.56 5.28
N ARG A 106 -10.98 13.40 4.37
CA ARG A 106 -11.50 14.73 4.73
C ARG A 106 -12.61 14.63 5.77
N ARG A 107 -13.60 13.76 5.56
CA ARG A 107 -14.69 13.55 6.53
C ARG A 107 -14.19 13.13 7.91
N ILE A 108 -13.20 12.23 7.95
CA ILE A 108 -12.58 11.79 9.20
C ILE A 108 -11.88 12.98 9.89
N ARG A 109 -11.15 13.81 9.13
CA ARG A 109 -10.49 15.01 9.67
C ARG A 109 -11.49 16.03 10.20
N ASP A 110 -12.59 16.26 9.51
CA ASP A 110 -13.66 17.16 9.98
C ASP A 110 -14.21 16.69 11.32
N LYS A 111 -14.42 15.37 11.46
CA LYS A 111 -14.88 14.78 12.72
C LYS A 111 -13.84 14.88 13.84
N ILE A 112 -12.55 14.66 13.54
CA ILE A 112 -11.46 14.88 14.49
C ILE A 112 -11.44 16.34 14.97
N GLN A 113 -11.58 17.29 14.05
CA GLN A 113 -11.58 18.72 14.38
C GLN A 113 -12.79 19.09 15.26
N TRP A 114 -13.95 18.51 14.98
CA TRP A 114 -15.14 18.69 15.80
C TRP A 114 -14.90 18.25 17.26
N TYR A 115 -14.29 17.08 17.48
CA TYR A 115 -13.96 16.63 18.84
C TYR A 115 -12.95 17.56 19.53
N ARG A 116 -11.88 17.96 18.84
CA ARG A 116 -10.88 18.91 19.39
C ARG A 116 -11.51 20.22 19.83
N ASN A 117 -12.43 20.76 19.05
CA ASN A 117 -13.12 22.00 19.38
C ASN A 117 -14.11 21.82 20.55
N THR A 118 -14.71 20.63 20.67
CA THR A 118 -15.66 20.30 21.75
C THR A 118 -14.93 20.11 23.09
N GLU A 119 -13.77 19.44 23.07
CA GLU A 119 -12.89 19.29 24.25
C GLU A 119 -12.26 20.63 24.66
N GLY A 120 -11.86 21.46 23.68
CA GLY A 120 -11.35 22.81 23.93
C GLY A 120 -12.38 23.78 24.54
N CYS A 121 -13.67 23.52 24.37
CA CYS A 121 -14.75 24.32 24.97
C CYS A 121 -15.04 23.96 26.45
N GLN A 122 -14.51 22.84 26.95
CA GLN A 122 -14.67 22.45 28.36
C GLN A 122 -13.63 23.06 29.31
N VAL A 123 -12.56 23.67 28.79
CA VAL A 123 -11.44 24.17 29.63
C VAL A 123 -11.61 25.62 30.09
N ASP A 124 -12.60 26.37 29.57
CA ASP A 124 -12.80 27.78 29.93
C ASP A 124 -13.98 28.03 30.90
N ARG A 125 -14.50 26.97 31.56
CA ARG A 125 -15.65 27.08 32.48
C ARG A 125 -15.31 27.26 33.97
N SER A 126 -14.05 27.50 34.29
CA SER A 126 -13.63 28.02 35.61
C SER A 126 -12.44 28.96 35.37
N ALA A 127 -12.57 30.28 35.42
CA ALA A 127 -13.36 31.07 36.35
C ALA A 127 -13.45 32.54 35.86
N PRO A 128 -14.49 33.29 36.28
CA PRO A 128 -14.35 34.72 36.47
C PRO A 128 -14.03 35.04 37.93
N ALA A 129 -13.13 36.01 38.10
CA ALA A 129 -13.01 36.89 39.27
C ALA A 129 -14.39 37.51 39.63
N ASP A 130 -14.71 37.99 40.83
CA ASP A 130 -13.97 38.94 41.66
C ASP A 130 -14.71 39.17 43.01
N ARG A 131 -13.93 39.58 44.02
CA ARG A 131 -14.16 40.28 45.30
C ARG A 131 -15.56 40.54 45.92
N SER A 132 -15.64 40.23 47.21
CA SER A 132 -15.96 41.16 48.33
C SER A 132 -15.20 40.67 49.57
N ASP A 133 -14.04 41.21 49.94
CA ASP A 133 -13.79 42.44 50.72
C ASP A 133 -14.71 42.70 51.93
N SER A 134 -14.07 43.09 53.03
CA SER A 134 -14.60 43.66 54.29
C SER A 134 -14.80 42.72 55.51
N ALA A 135 -13.71 42.61 56.29
CA ALA A 135 -13.56 43.06 57.69
C ALA A 135 -14.39 42.46 58.87
N GLU A 136 -13.72 42.52 60.04
CA GLU A 136 -14.13 42.31 61.45
C GLU A 136 -13.94 40.89 62.00
N ALA A 137 -13.50 40.63 63.25
CA ALA A 137 -12.79 41.36 64.29
C ALA A 137 -12.54 40.32 65.42
N VAL A 138 -11.36 40.35 66.07
CA VAL A 138 -11.08 40.09 67.50
C VAL A 138 -11.54 38.77 68.19
N SER A 139 -10.61 38.22 68.99
CA SER A 139 -10.69 37.12 69.99
C SER A 139 -10.22 35.77 69.45
N ARG A 140 -9.23 35.09 70.04
CA ARG A 140 -8.84 34.99 71.45
C ARG A 140 -7.41 34.45 71.56
#